data_AF-A0A924LVP4-F1
#
_entry.id   AF-A0A924LVP4-F1
#
_cell.length_a   1.000
_cell.length_b   1.000
_cell.length_c   1.000
_cell.angle_alpha   90.00
_cell.angle_beta   90.00
_cell.angle_gamma   90.00
#
_symmetry.space_group_name_H-M   'P 1'
#
loop_
_entity.id
_entity.type
_entity.pdbx_description
1 polymer ?
#
loop_
_entity_poly.entity_id
_entity_poly.type
_entity_poly.pdbx_seq_one_letter_code
_entity_poly.pdbx_strand_id
1 'polypeptide(L)' 'LADANTNGAVGPNLDDLQPTRETVEAQIANGGGGMPAGLLHGQDAKDVAAYVGSHAGK' A
#
# COMPACT_ATOMS: atom_id res chain seq x y z
N LEU A 1 8.05 6.91 -2.51
CA LEU A 1 9.00 5.81 -2.15
C LEU A 1 10.31 6.32 -1.57
N ALA A 2 10.57 7.63 -1.62
CA ALA A 2 11.71 8.24 -0.92
C ALA A 2 11.62 8.11 0.61
N ASP A 3 10.42 8.05 1.20
CA ASP A 3 10.23 8.01 2.66
C ASP A 3 10.45 6.64 3.32
N ALA A 4 10.37 5.53 2.58
CA ALA A 4 10.43 4.19 3.18
C ALA A 4 11.83 3.55 3.16
N ASN A 5 12.78 4.11 2.39
CA ASN A 5 14.14 3.57 2.19
C ASN A 5 14.17 2.03 1.96
N THR A 6 13.17 1.51 1.25
CA THR A 6 13.01 0.08 0.98
C THR A 6 13.15 -0.17 -0.52
N ASN A 7 14.15 -0.95 -0.93
CA ASN A 7 14.26 -1.53 -2.27
C ASN A 7 13.26 -2.69 -2.43
N GLY A 8 11.99 -2.48 -2.06
CA GLY A 8 10.95 -3.49 -2.10
C GLY A 8 10.52 -3.77 -3.54
N ALA A 9 11.28 -4.59 -4.27
CA ALA A 9 10.97 -5.00 -5.64
C ALA A 9 9.81 -6.00 -5.76
N VAL A 10 9.05 -6.24 -4.68
CA VAL A 10 7.97 -7.25 -4.61
C VAL A 10 6.63 -6.69 -5.14
N GLY A 11 6.59 -5.43 -5.58
CA GLY A 11 5.40 -4.82 -6.17
C GLY A 11 5.67 -3.55 -6.97
N PRO A 12 4.67 -3.03 -7.71
CA PRO A 12 4.77 -1.78 -8.45
C PRO A 12 5.06 -0.59 -7.53
N ASN A 13 5.78 0.42 -8.04
CA ASN A 13 6.02 1.66 -7.33
C ASN A 13 4.68 2.34 -7.01
N LEU A 14 4.42 2.57 -5.73
CA LEU A 14 3.24 3.29 -5.26
C LEU A 14 3.24 4.75 -5.72
N ASP A 15 4.40 5.37 -5.95
CA ASP A 15 4.46 6.74 -6.48
C ASP A 15 3.96 6.85 -7.91
N ASP A 16 4.23 5.84 -8.74
CA ASP A 16 3.75 5.77 -10.12
C ASP A 16 2.29 5.28 -10.16
N LEU A 17 1.93 4.35 -9.27
CA LEU A 17 0.60 3.74 -9.26
C LEU A 17 -0.49 4.67 -8.69
N GLN A 18 -0.12 5.56 -7.77
CA GLN A 18 -1.02 6.48 -7.06
C GLN A 18 -2.37 5.84 -6.68
N PRO A 19 -2.37 4.67 -5.98
CA PRO A 19 -3.61 3.97 -5.68
C PRO A 19 -4.47 4.75 -4.68
N THR A 20 -5.78 4.67 -4.85
CA THR A 20 -6.72 5.24 -3.88
C THR A 20 -6.74 4.44 -2.58
N ARG A 21 -7.20 5.05 -1.49
CA ARG A 21 -7.35 4.39 -0.19
C ARG A 21 -8.11 3.06 -0.28
N GLU A 22 -9.22 3.04 -1.01
CA GLU A 22 -10.04 1.82 -1.18
C GLU A 22 -9.27 0.72 -1.90
N THR A 23 -8.47 1.08 -2.91
CA THR A 23 -7.59 0.13 -3.60
C THR A 23 -6.54 -0.44 -2.65
N VAL A 24 -5.96 0.39 -1.79
CA VAL A 24 -4.98 -0.06 -0.79
C VAL A 24 -5.62 -0.96 0.26
N GLU A 25 -6.81 -0.62 0.77
CA GLU A 25 -7.55 -1.46 1.72
C GLU A 25 -7.92 -2.82 1.11
N ALA A 26 -8.39 -2.82 -0.14
CA ALA A 26 -8.68 -4.06 -0.87
C ALA A 26 -7.41 -4.89 -1.09
N GLN A 27 -6.27 -4.27 -1.38
CA GLN A 27 -4.99 -4.94 -1.57
C GLN A 27 -4.44 -5.52 -0.26
N ILE A 28 -4.62 -4.83 0.87
CA ILE A 28 -4.25 -5.32 2.21
C ILE A 28 -5.14 -6.50 2.62
N ALA A 29 -6.44 -6.41 2.33
CA ALA A 29 -7.40 -7.45 2.70
C ALA A 29 -7.25 -8.71 1.84
N ASN A 30 -7.14 -8.56 0.52
CA ASN A 30 -7.16 -9.67 -0.43
C ASN A 30 -5.75 -10.12 -0.87
N GLY A 31 -4.73 -9.29 -0.68
CA GLY A 31 -3.41 -9.51 -1.26
C GLY A 31 -3.40 -9.35 -2.79
N GLY A 32 -2.24 -9.57 -3.41
CA GLY A 32 -2.11 -9.64 -4.87
C GLY A 32 -0.67 -9.52 -5.38
N GLY A 33 -0.40 -10.13 -6.54
CA GLY A 33 0.95 -10.26 -7.10
C GLY A 33 1.84 -11.11 -6.20
N GLY A 34 2.67 -10.46 -5.37
CA GLY A 34 3.49 -11.09 -4.32
C GLY A 34 3.10 -10.68 -2.89
N MET A 35 2.04 -9.87 -2.72
CA MET A 35 1.58 -9.40 -1.41
C MET A 35 0.60 -10.40 -0.79
N PRO A 36 0.89 -10.98 0.39
CA PRO A 36 -0.04 -11.88 1.07
C PRO A 36 -1.28 -11.12 1.59
N ALA A 37 -2.41 -11.82 1.64
CA ALA A 37 -3.67 -11.31 2.18
C ALA A 37 -3.67 -11.23 3.70
N GLY A 38 -4.47 -10.32 4.28
CA GLY A 38 -4.69 -10.24 5.73
C GLY A 38 -3.48 -9.74 6.52
N LEU A 39 -2.62 -8.93 5.90
CA LEU A 39 -1.44 -8.35 6.56
C LEU A 39 -1.81 -7.39 7.69
N LEU A 40 -2.91 -6.65 7.54
CA LEU A 40 -3.41 -5.69 8.53
C LEU A 40 -4.93 -5.76 8.58
N HIS A 41 -5.50 -5.50 9.76
CA HIS A 41 -6.94 -5.56 9.99
C HIS A 41 -7.42 -4.30 10.74
N GLY A 42 -8.69 -3.94 10.53
CA GLY A 42 -9.34 -2.88 11.30
C GLY A 42 -8.74 -1.49 11.07
N GLN A 43 -8.30 -0.84 12.14
CA GLN A 43 -7.81 0.54 12.10
C GLN A 43 -6.43 0.65 11.44
N ASP A 44 -5.56 -0.36 11.61
CA ASP A 44 -4.21 -0.34 11.04
C ASP A 44 -4.24 -0.34 9.51
N ALA A 45 -5.15 -1.10 8.90
CA ALA A 45 -5.34 -1.11 7.45
C ALA A 45 -5.79 0.26 6.92
N LYS A 46 -6.67 0.94 7.68
CA LYS A 46 -7.20 2.27 7.34
C LYS A 46 -6.11 3.34 7.42
N ASP A 47 -5.28 3.29 8.46
CA ASP A 47 -4.23 4.27 8.69
C ASP A 47 -3.11 4.12 7.65
N VAL A 48 -2.74 2.88 7.31
CA VAL A 48 -1.78 2.60 6.23
C VAL A 48 -2.35 3.01 4.87
N ALA A 49 -3.62 2.70 4.58
CA ALA A 49 -4.23 3.10 3.32
C ALA A 49 -4.31 4.63 3.17
N ALA A 50 -4.60 5.36 4.25
CA ALA A 50 -4.57 6.82 4.26
C ALA A 50 -3.16 7.37 4.06
N TYR A 51 -2.16 6.79 4.74
CA TYR A 51 -0.76 7.20 4.58
C TYR A 51 -0.25 6.98 3.15
N VAL A 52 -0.48 5.78 2.60
CA VAL A 52 -0.07 5.41 1.23
C VAL A 52 -0.79 6.29 0.21
N GLY A 53 -2.10 6.47 0.31
CA GLY A 53 -2.82 7.34 -0.64
C GLY A 53 -2.38 8.81 -0.59
N SER A 54 -1.84 9.26 0.54
CA SER A 54 -1.37 10.65 0.71
C SER A 54 0.10 10.86 0.33
N HIS A 55 0.92 9.81 0.37
CA HIS A 55 2.36 9.85 0.09
C HIS A 55 2.75 9.21 -1.24
N ALA A 56 1.85 8.45 -1.87
CA ALA A 56 2.02 7.92 -3.21
C ALA A 56 2.09 9.07 -4.23
N GLY A 57 3.31 9.39 -4.68
CA GLY A 57 3.57 10.42 -5.69
C GLY A 57 4.33 11.65 -5.18
N LYS A 58 4.89 11.59 -3.96
CA LYS A 58 5.92 12.53 -3.49
C LYS A 58 7.31 11.91 -3.61
#